data_AF-A0A9X4D345-F1
#
_entry.id   AF-A0A9X4D345-F1
#
_cell.length_a   1.000
_cell.length_b   1.000
_cell.length_c   1.000
_cell.angle_alpha   90.00
_cell.angle_beta   90.00
_cell.angle_gamma   90.00
#
_symmetry.space_group_name_H-M   'P 1'
#
loop_
_entity.id
_entity.type
_entity.pdbx_description
1 polymer ?
#
loop_
_entity_poly.entity_id
_entity_poly.type
_entity_poly.pdbx_seq_one_letter_code
_entity_poly.pdbx_strand_id
1 'polypeptide(L)'
;MSEVKELKDSLELQLKAGFDGLQKKYDAAMDEVQKGNQVTTDLKKQIEDQKGELQKVIDQVVDLEQKGVKLRGQPGEGKSFIDLIKGDESYKSLNQKNAALAQLEVTKSDMASMKEMKVTSAGIVAPVYDPVIQPGIRQELRIRDLLTSIPVTGQQYTYFREKLHTRGAAPVAEGGLKPTSNVTFEPVTDRVKKLAVWMPVTDEALDDVPQMFAYLQQLLRYDLKLEEEAQILKGDGTGENLPGLMTQATTYDTALSKAGDTAIDLVRRAIYQVRKQSQMSADGTVMTELDWMNIELQKDGENRYLFANLQGLVTPILWGRPVITSDSMDEGDGTNGGEFLVANFARSTTLFDRMSFVFKMGLINDQFIKNERALLVEERLGLGVRRKEALVKGRFPTA
;
A
#
# COMPACT_ATOMS: atom_id res chain seq x y z
N MET A 1 -80.52 9.25 -7.31
CA MET A 1 -79.92 9.71 -6.03
C MET A 1 -80.27 8.80 -4.85
N SER A 2 -81.30 7.93 -4.91
CA SER A 2 -81.56 6.92 -3.87
C SER A 2 -80.64 5.71 -3.96
N GLU A 3 -80.40 5.16 -5.16
CA GLU A 3 -79.61 3.93 -5.35
C GLU A 3 -78.14 4.06 -4.92
N VAL A 4 -77.52 5.23 -5.10
CA VAL A 4 -76.11 5.48 -4.70
C VAL A 4 -75.97 5.61 -3.17
N LYS A 5 -77.01 6.10 -2.49
CA LYS A 5 -77.01 6.23 -1.03
C LYS A 5 -77.21 4.87 -0.35
N GLU A 6 -78.07 4.03 -0.91
CA GLU A 6 -78.29 2.65 -0.44
C GLU A 6 -77.09 1.73 -0.67
N LEU A 7 -76.36 1.91 -1.78
CA LEU A 7 -75.09 1.23 -2.02
C LEU A 7 -73.99 1.65 -1.02
N LYS A 8 -73.94 2.94 -0.67
CA LYS A 8 -72.98 3.45 0.31
C LYS A 8 -73.29 2.95 1.73
N ASP A 9 -74.55 3.01 2.14
CA ASP A 9 -74.98 2.56 3.47
C ASP A 9 -74.81 1.04 3.62
N SER A 10 -75.02 0.26 2.55
CA SER A 10 -74.77 -1.20 2.57
C SER A 10 -73.28 -1.55 2.62
N LEU A 11 -72.41 -0.81 1.93
CA LEU A 11 -70.96 -0.98 2.01
C LEU A 11 -70.39 -0.61 3.38
N GLU A 12 -70.88 0.47 4.01
CA GLU A 12 -70.49 0.84 5.38
C GLU A 12 -70.94 -0.22 6.42
N LEU A 13 -72.14 -0.79 6.23
CA LEU A 13 -72.64 -1.85 7.11
C LEU A 13 -71.84 -3.14 6.98
N GLN A 14 -71.43 -3.50 5.75
CA GLN A 14 -70.57 -4.66 5.50
C GLN A 14 -69.15 -4.46 6.05
N LEU A 15 -68.59 -3.26 5.96
CA LEU A 15 -67.27 -2.97 6.51
C LEU A 15 -67.27 -3.04 8.04
N LYS A 16 -68.28 -2.44 8.69
CA LYS A 16 -68.42 -2.51 10.16
C LYS A 16 -68.64 -3.94 10.65
N ALA A 17 -69.48 -4.71 9.96
CA ALA A 17 -69.67 -6.13 10.30
C ALA A 17 -68.38 -6.96 10.11
N GLY A 18 -67.57 -6.65 9.09
CA GLY A 18 -66.27 -7.27 8.86
C GLY A 18 -65.25 -6.97 9.97
N PHE A 19 -65.18 -5.70 10.41
CA PHE A 19 -64.29 -5.28 11.49
C PHE A 19 -64.70 -5.84 12.86
N ASP A 20 -65.98 -5.82 13.21
CA ASP A 20 -66.48 -6.43 14.44
C ASP A 20 -66.24 -7.96 14.46
N GLY A 21 -66.34 -8.61 13.29
CA GLY A 21 -66.05 -10.04 13.14
C GLY A 21 -64.57 -10.37 13.36
N LEU A 22 -63.66 -9.51 12.88
CA LEU A 22 -62.21 -9.65 13.08
C LEU A 22 -61.82 -9.42 14.55
N GLN A 23 -62.43 -8.42 15.20
CA GLN A 23 -62.13 -8.09 16.60
C GLN A 23 -62.56 -9.22 17.55
N LYS A 24 -63.77 -9.78 17.38
CA LYS A 24 -64.22 -10.93 18.18
C LYS A 24 -63.36 -12.18 18.00
N LYS A 25 -62.82 -12.40 16.81
CA LYS A 25 -61.91 -13.54 16.54
C LYS A 25 -60.50 -13.32 17.10
N TYR A 26 -60.04 -12.07 17.14
CA TYR A 26 -58.77 -11.72 17.78
C TYR A 26 -58.84 -11.89 19.30
N ASP A 27 -59.95 -11.48 19.93
CA ASP A 27 -60.17 -11.67 21.36
C ASP A 27 -60.34 -13.16 21.72
N ALA A 28 -61.05 -13.94 20.90
CA ALA A 28 -61.16 -15.39 21.07
C ALA A 28 -59.81 -16.11 20.93
N ALA A 29 -58.95 -15.66 20.00
CA ALA A 29 -57.60 -16.19 19.84
C ALA A 29 -56.70 -15.86 21.04
N MET A 30 -56.87 -14.68 21.66
CA MET A 30 -56.15 -14.36 22.90
C MET A 30 -56.62 -15.19 24.10
N ASP A 31 -57.90 -15.50 24.19
CA ASP A 31 -58.45 -16.35 25.26
C ASP A 31 -58.01 -17.82 25.14
N GLU A 32 -57.84 -18.35 23.92
CA GLU A 32 -57.29 -19.70 23.69
C GLU A 32 -55.77 -19.76 23.96
N VAL A 33 -55.02 -18.70 23.65
CA VAL A 33 -53.59 -18.60 23.98
C VAL A 33 -53.36 -18.56 25.48
N GLN A 34 -54.21 -17.86 26.25
CA GLN A 34 -54.11 -17.82 27.71
C GLN A 34 -54.43 -19.17 28.38
N LYS A 35 -55.20 -20.04 27.73
CA LYS A 35 -55.51 -21.39 28.23
C LYS A 35 -54.50 -22.47 27.80
N GLY A 36 -53.45 -22.09 27.07
CA GLY A 36 -52.28 -22.95 26.83
C GLY A 36 -52.48 -24.08 25.80
N ASN A 37 -53.52 -24.04 24.97
CA ASN A 37 -53.66 -24.95 23.82
C ASN A 37 -53.22 -24.24 22.53
N GLN A 38 -52.60 -25.01 21.62
CA GLN A 38 -52.08 -24.48 20.34
C GLN A 38 -53.19 -23.85 19.49
N VAL A 39 -53.03 -22.59 19.12
CA VAL A 39 -53.88 -21.93 18.12
C VAL A 39 -53.77 -22.71 16.80
N THR A 40 -54.84 -23.41 16.45
CA THR A 40 -54.92 -24.32 15.31
C THR A 40 -54.88 -23.56 13.97
N THR A 41 -54.25 -24.19 12.97
CA THR A 41 -53.96 -23.67 11.62
C THR A 41 -55.18 -23.10 10.88
N ASP A 42 -56.40 -23.48 11.27
CA ASP A 42 -57.65 -23.03 10.66
C ASP A 42 -58.03 -21.58 11.06
N LEU A 43 -57.69 -21.14 12.29
CA LEU A 43 -57.95 -19.77 12.74
C LEU A 43 -57.07 -18.75 12.01
N LYS A 44 -55.83 -19.14 11.65
CA LYS A 44 -54.93 -18.30 10.83
C LYS A 44 -55.45 -18.13 9.41
N LYS A 45 -55.95 -19.20 8.78
CA LYS A 45 -56.55 -19.12 7.44
C LYS A 45 -57.79 -18.22 7.42
N GLN A 46 -58.67 -18.33 8.41
CA GLN A 46 -59.86 -17.49 8.46
C GLN A 46 -59.57 -15.98 8.65
N ILE A 47 -58.47 -15.62 9.33
CA ILE A 47 -58.04 -14.22 9.46
C ILE A 47 -57.46 -13.71 8.14
N GLU A 48 -56.68 -14.54 7.42
CA GLU A 48 -56.17 -14.18 6.10
C GLU A 48 -57.29 -14.05 5.06
N ASP A 49 -58.28 -14.95 5.07
CA ASP A 49 -59.43 -14.90 4.16
C ASP A 49 -60.27 -13.63 4.38
N GLN A 50 -60.58 -13.28 5.63
CA GLN A 50 -61.33 -12.05 5.93
C GLN A 50 -60.53 -10.77 5.63
N LYS A 51 -59.20 -10.79 5.78
CA LYS A 51 -58.35 -9.68 5.35
C LYS A 51 -58.35 -9.52 3.83
N GLY A 52 -58.38 -10.64 3.10
CA GLY A 52 -58.52 -10.66 1.65
C GLY A 52 -59.87 -10.13 1.17
N GLU A 53 -60.96 -10.43 1.87
CA GLU A 53 -62.29 -9.87 1.58
C GLU A 53 -62.35 -8.37 1.87
N LEU A 54 -61.75 -7.91 2.97
CA LEU A 54 -61.68 -6.47 3.28
C LEU A 54 -60.88 -5.69 2.23
N GLN A 55 -59.76 -6.27 1.77
CA GLN A 55 -58.93 -5.66 0.72
C GLN A 55 -59.70 -5.53 -0.60
N LYS A 56 -60.49 -6.55 -0.97
CA LYS A 56 -61.35 -6.50 -2.16
C LYS A 56 -62.45 -5.45 -2.07
N VAL A 57 -63.04 -5.26 -0.88
CA VAL A 57 -64.05 -4.21 -0.68
C VAL A 57 -63.42 -2.82 -0.75
N ILE A 58 -62.20 -2.65 -0.23
CA ILE A 58 -61.42 -1.41 -0.38
C ILE A 58 -61.12 -1.13 -1.86
N ASP A 59 -60.68 -2.12 -2.61
CA ASP A 59 -60.39 -1.98 -4.04
C ASP A 59 -61.66 -1.66 -4.85
N GLN A 60 -62.82 -2.22 -4.49
CA GLN A 60 -64.11 -1.88 -5.12
C GLN A 60 -64.57 -0.45 -4.79
N VAL A 61 -64.28 0.06 -3.60
CA VAL A 61 -64.56 1.45 -3.22
C VAL A 61 -63.66 2.42 -3.99
N VAL A 62 -62.39 2.08 -4.19
CA VAL A 62 -61.45 2.85 -5.04
C VAL A 62 -61.88 2.84 -6.52
N ASP A 63 -62.35 1.70 -7.03
CA ASP A 63 -62.80 1.56 -8.42
C ASP A 63 -64.14 2.29 -8.69
N LEU A 64 -64.99 2.42 -7.66
CA LEU A 64 -66.22 3.23 -7.70
C LEU A 64 -65.93 4.74 -7.65
N GLU A 65 -64.87 5.18 -6.97
CA GLU A 65 -64.38 6.57 -7.04
C GLU A 65 -63.75 6.90 -8.40
N GLN A 66 -63.03 5.95 -9.02
CA GLN A 66 -62.41 6.13 -10.34
C GLN A 66 -63.41 6.16 -11.51
N LYS A 67 -64.58 5.52 -11.39
CA LYS A 67 -65.64 5.54 -12.42
C LYS A 67 -66.54 6.80 -12.43
N GLY A 68 -66.16 7.86 -11.71
CA GLY A 68 -66.66 9.20 -11.99
C GLY A 68 -68.06 9.53 -11.43
N VAL A 69 -68.51 8.85 -10.38
CA VAL A 69 -69.62 9.38 -9.56
C VAL A 69 -69.09 10.55 -8.74
N LYS A 70 -69.18 11.76 -9.29
CA LYS A 70 -69.01 12.98 -8.48
C LYS A 70 -70.11 12.99 -7.40
N LEU A 71 -69.81 12.58 -6.17
CA LEU A 71 -70.51 13.07 -4.98
C LEU A 71 -70.08 14.52 -4.70
N ARG A 72 -70.17 15.38 -5.71
CA ARG A 72 -70.04 16.83 -5.57
C ARG A 72 -71.44 17.41 -5.40
N GLY A 73 -71.93 17.37 -4.17
CA GLY A 73 -72.91 18.36 -3.70
C GLY A 73 -72.18 19.62 -3.23
N GLN A 74 -72.72 20.78 -3.54
CA GLN A 74 -72.16 22.12 -3.32
C GLN A 74 -72.16 22.54 -1.82
N PRO A 75 -71.59 23.71 -1.46
CA PRO A 75 -70.47 23.88 -0.55
C PRO A 75 -70.87 24.18 0.91
N GLY A 76 -70.10 23.63 1.86
CA GLY A 76 -70.18 23.97 3.28
C GLY A 76 -70.28 22.71 4.14
N GLU A 77 -69.23 22.47 4.94
CA GLU A 77 -69.11 21.45 5.99
C GLU A 77 -69.37 19.98 5.59
N GLY A 78 -68.29 19.20 5.47
CA GLY A 78 -68.37 17.74 5.38
C GLY A 78 -66.99 17.11 5.29
N LYS A 79 -66.52 16.52 6.39
CA LYS A 79 -65.22 15.86 6.52
C LYS A 79 -65.07 14.76 5.46
N SER A 80 -63.90 14.72 4.80
CA SER A 80 -63.54 13.65 3.86
C SER A 80 -63.37 12.32 4.61
N PHE A 81 -63.76 11.21 3.96
CA PHE A 81 -63.74 9.83 4.47
C PHE A 81 -62.39 9.39 5.09
N ILE A 82 -61.29 10.00 4.63
CA ILE A 82 -59.93 9.76 5.15
C ILE A 82 -59.81 10.21 6.62
N ASP A 83 -60.59 11.20 7.05
CA ASP A 83 -60.51 11.77 8.40
C ASP A 83 -61.34 10.96 9.42
N LEU A 84 -62.32 10.20 8.96
CA LEU A 84 -63.10 9.30 9.82
C LEU A 84 -62.30 8.01 10.12
N ILE A 85 -61.56 7.49 9.13
CA ILE A 85 -60.70 6.29 9.27
C ILE A 85 -59.46 6.56 10.14
N LYS A 86 -58.88 7.77 10.06
CA LYS A 86 -57.81 8.20 10.99
C LYS A 86 -58.32 8.51 12.40
N GLY A 87 -59.64 8.61 12.57
CA GLY A 87 -60.30 8.81 13.86
C GLY A 87 -60.49 7.53 14.66
N ASP A 88 -60.46 6.35 14.03
CA ASP A 88 -60.67 5.08 14.72
C ASP A 88 -59.48 4.68 15.59
N GLU A 89 -59.74 4.38 16.87
CA GLU A 89 -58.73 4.07 17.90
C GLU A 89 -57.84 2.88 17.53
N SER A 90 -58.35 1.97 16.70
CA SER A 90 -57.67 0.77 16.22
C SER A 90 -56.47 1.08 15.29
N TYR A 91 -56.45 2.23 14.62
CA TYR A 91 -55.33 2.64 13.76
C TYR A 91 -54.21 3.35 14.54
N LYS A 92 -54.54 3.98 15.68
CA LYS A 92 -53.55 4.64 16.55
C LYS A 92 -52.77 3.65 17.42
N SER A 93 -53.39 2.55 17.83
CA SER A 93 -52.74 1.51 18.65
C SER A 93 -51.66 0.71 17.90
N LEU A 94 -51.75 0.64 16.57
CA LEU A 94 -50.75 -0.02 15.70
C LEU A 94 -49.51 0.84 15.45
N ASN A 95 -49.63 2.17 15.45
CA ASN A 95 -48.54 3.09 15.09
C ASN A 95 -47.78 3.66 16.31
N GLN A 96 -48.24 3.40 17.54
CA GLN A 96 -47.64 3.96 18.77
C GLN A 96 -46.75 3.00 19.58
N LYS A 97 -46.46 1.79 19.09
CA LYS A 97 -45.50 0.87 19.73
C LYS A 97 -44.12 0.86 19.04
N ASN A 98 -43.57 2.04 18.80
CA ASN A 98 -42.13 2.23 18.57
C ASN A 98 -41.61 3.24 19.60
N ALA A 99 -41.39 2.77 20.83
CA ALA A 99 -40.66 3.50 21.86
C ALA A 99 -39.56 2.59 22.45
N ALA A 100 -38.37 3.19 22.50
CA ALA A 100 -37.06 2.67 22.88
C ALA A 100 -36.97 1.74 24.11
N LEU A 101 -36.01 0.82 24.03
CA LEU A 101 -35.31 0.12 25.13
C LEU A 101 -36.19 -0.69 26.10
N ALA A 102 -36.45 -1.95 25.73
CA ALA A 102 -36.78 -3.01 26.69
C ALA A 102 -35.64 -4.03 26.72
N GLN A 103 -34.93 -4.11 27.85
CA GLN A 103 -34.16 -5.31 28.19
C GLN A 103 -35.17 -6.46 28.30
N LEU A 104 -35.17 -7.34 27.29
CA LEU A 104 -35.92 -8.58 27.28
C LEU A 104 -35.04 -9.67 27.90
N GLU A 105 -35.31 -9.98 29.16
CA GLU A 105 -34.83 -11.20 29.79
C GLU A 105 -35.50 -12.39 29.07
N VAL A 106 -34.75 -13.11 28.24
CA VAL A 106 -35.26 -14.20 27.42
C VAL A 106 -35.54 -15.41 28.32
N THR A 107 -36.81 -15.72 28.53
CA THR A 107 -37.22 -16.98 29.15
C THR A 107 -37.03 -18.12 28.13
N LYS A 108 -36.44 -19.25 28.56
CA LYS A 108 -36.04 -20.39 27.69
C LYS A 108 -37.12 -20.99 26.80
N SER A 109 -38.40 -20.63 26.96
CA SER A 109 -39.51 -21.07 26.10
C SER A 109 -39.73 -20.22 24.85
N ASP A 110 -39.25 -18.96 24.80
CA ASP A 110 -39.39 -18.09 23.62
C ASP A 110 -38.38 -18.42 22.49
N MET A 111 -37.36 -19.25 22.76
CA MET A 111 -36.38 -19.66 21.73
C MET A 111 -36.88 -20.76 20.79
N ALA A 112 -38.01 -21.43 21.08
CA ALA A 112 -38.38 -22.67 20.38
C ALA A 112 -39.45 -22.50 19.27
N SER A 113 -40.14 -21.36 19.18
CA SER A 113 -41.19 -21.13 18.17
C SER A 113 -40.94 -19.96 17.21
N MET A 114 -39.86 -19.19 17.40
CA MET A 114 -39.31 -18.41 16.30
C MET A 114 -38.61 -19.39 15.37
N LYS A 115 -39.24 -19.67 14.23
CA LYS A 115 -38.52 -20.16 13.04
C LYS A 115 -37.28 -19.27 12.93
N GLU A 116 -36.08 -19.83 13.14
CA GLU A 116 -34.82 -19.10 13.06
C GLU A 116 -34.64 -18.55 11.63
N MET A 117 -35.30 -17.45 11.29
CA MET A 117 -34.73 -16.51 10.36
C MET A 117 -33.59 -15.87 11.15
N LYS A 118 -32.45 -16.55 11.25
CA LYS A 118 -31.20 -15.89 11.60
C LYS A 118 -31.08 -14.76 10.58
N VAL A 119 -31.39 -13.54 11.01
CA VAL A 119 -30.99 -12.33 10.31
C VAL A 119 -29.48 -12.32 10.45
N THR A 120 -28.81 -13.07 9.58
CA THR A 120 -27.36 -13.07 9.52
C THR A 120 -26.98 -11.69 9.00
N SER A 121 -26.08 -11.03 9.71
CA SER A 121 -25.53 -9.72 9.37
C SER A 121 -24.84 -9.68 8.00
N ALA A 122 -24.66 -10.84 7.36
CA ALA A 122 -23.94 -11.06 6.11
C ALA A 122 -24.45 -10.26 4.90
N GLY A 123 -25.68 -9.75 4.92
CA GLY A 123 -26.24 -8.93 3.82
C GLY A 123 -26.57 -7.47 4.18
N ILE A 124 -26.46 -7.09 5.46
CA ILE A 124 -26.78 -5.73 5.96
C ILE A 124 -25.50 -4.98 6.35
N VAL A 125 -24.42 -5.70 6.66
CA VAL A 125 -23.12 -5.10 6.96
C VAL A 125 -22.47 -4.70 5.65
N ALA A 126 -22.29 -3.39 5.44
CA ALA A 126 -21.48 -2.88 4.35
C ALA A 126 -20.08 -3.52 4.44
N PRO A 127 -19.53 -4.06 3.34
CA PRO A 127 -18.18 -4.58 3.34
C PRO A 127 -17.23 -3.47 3.77
N VAL A 128 -16.49 -3.72 4.86
CA VAL A 128 -15.39 -2.83 5.26
C VAL A 128 -14.24 -3.12 4.31
N TYR A 129 -13.96 -2.18 3.42
CA TYR A 129 -12.78 -2.23 2.58
C TYR A 129 -11.55 -1.87 3.43
N ASP A 130 -10.46 -2.61 3.23
CA ASP A 130 -9.17 -2.24 3.83
C ASP A 130 -8.80 -0.83 3.33
N PRO A 131 -8.59 0.15 4.23
CA PRO A 131 -8.20 1.50 3.85
C PRO A 131 -6.75 1.60 3.34
N VAL A 132 -6.00 0.50 3.28
CA VAL A 132 -4.61 0.46 2.79
C VAL A 132 -4.48 -0.49 1.61
N ILE A 133 -3.95 0.02 0.49
CA ILE A 133 -3.49 -0.81 -0.62
C ILE A 133 -2.22 -1.51 -0.18
N GLN A 134 -2.24 -2.85 -0.08
CA GLN A 134 -1.05 -3.63 0.25
C GLN A 134 0.00 -3.45 -0.86
N PRO A 135 1.21 -2.94 -0.53
CA PRO A 135 2.28 -2.84 -1.50
C PRO A 135 2.79 -4.24 -1.87
N GLY A 136 3.18 -4.41 -3.13
CA GLY A 136 3.90 -5.61 -3.57
C GLY A 136 5.24 -5.78 -2.84
N ILE A 137 5.84 -6.96 -2.97
CA ILE A 137 7.17 -7.24 -2.44
C ILE A 137 8.18 -6.34 -3.15
N ARG A 138 9.02 -5.65 -2.38
CA ARG A 138 10.01 -4.68 -2.85
C ARG A 138 11.32 -4.95 -2.12
N GLN A 139 12.44 -4.84 -2.84
CA GLN A 139 13.78 -4.99 -2.26
C GLN A 139 14.12 -3.77 -1.39
N GLU A 140 15.02 -3.98 -0.43
CA GLU A 140 15.52 -2.91 0.43
C GLU A 140 16.68 -2.18 -0.25
N LEU A 141 16.50 -0.88 -0.50
CA LEU A 141 17.51 -0.05 -1.14
C LEU A 141 18.42 0.56 -0.06
N ARG A 142 19.72 0.26 -0.13
CA ARG A 142 20.69 0.57 0.95
C ARG A 142 21.95 1.29 0.43
N ILE A 143 22.19 1.33 -0.88
CA ILE A 143 23.46 1.83 -1.44
C ILE A 143 23.57 3.35 -1.34
N ARG A 144 22.47 4.10 -1.56
CA ARG A 144 22.48 5.57 -1.48
C ARG A 144 22.94 6.06 -0.09
N ASP A 145 22.51 5.39 0.97
CA ASP A 145 22.79 5.78 2.36
C ASP A 145 24.27 5.56 2.75
N LEU A 146 25.03 4.80 1.97
CA LEU A 146 26.48 4.64 2.16
C LEU A 146 27.28 5.84 1.65
N LEU A 147 26.70 6.65 0.77
CA LEU A 147 27.38 7.74 0.08
C LEU A 147 27.16 9.08 0.78
N THR A 148 28.20 9.91 0.82
CA THR A 148 28.05 11.30 1.29
C THR A 148 27.35 12.13 0.21
N SER A 149 26.17 12.68 0.52
CA SER A 149 25.43 13.56 -0.39
C SER A 149 25.73 15.04 -0.15
N ILE A 150 25.88 15.81 -1.23
CA ILE A 150 26.12 17.25 -1.24
C ILE A 150 25.13 17.91 -2.21
N PRO A 151 24.33 18.89 -1.77
CA PRO A 151 23.45 19.62 -2.66
C PRO A 151 24.24 20.54 -3.60
N VAL A 152 23.87 20.58 -4.87
CA VAL A 152 24.47 21.45 -5.90
C VAL A 152 23.40 22.26 -6.63
N THR A 153 23.77 23.41 -7.19
CA THR A 153 22.85 24.28 -7.95
C THR A 153 23.23 24.40 -9.44
N GLY A 154 24.45 24.02 -9.81
CA GLY A 154 24.91 23.99 -11.21
C GLY A 154 24.40 22.78 -11.98
N GLN A 155 24.43 22.85 -13.32
CA GLN A 155 24.16 21.72 -14.21
C GLN A 155 25.38 20.81 -14.41
N GLN A 156 26.56 21.31 -14.06
CA GLN A 156 27.83 20.60 -14.03
C GLN A 156 28.40 20.67 -12.62
N TYR A 157 29.10 19.62 -12.23
CA TYR A 157 29.88 19.59 -11.00
C TYR A 157 31.33 19.27 -11.37
N THR A 158 32.25 20.04 -10.81
CA THR A 158 33.69 19.82 -10.97
C THR A 158 34.27 19.54 -9.60
N TYR A 159 35.04 18.46 -9.50
CA TYR A 159 35.83 18.18 -8.32
C TYR A 159 37.28 17.99 -8.72
N PHE A 160 38.19 18.40 -7.84
CA PHE A 160 39.63 18.29 -8.08
C PHE A 160 40.15 17.01 -7.45
N ARG A 161 40.84 16.20 -8.26
CA ARG A 161 41.58 15.02 -7.80
C ARG A 161 43.06 15.39 -7.66
N GLU A 162 43.69 14.98 -6.58
CA GLU A 162 45.15 15.08 -6.45
C GLU A 162 45.80 14.00 -7.31
N LYS A 163 46.65 14.39 -8.27
CA LYS A 163 47.24 13.47 -9.26
C LYS A 163 48.62 12.98 -8.83
N LEU A 164 49.49 13.91 -8.45
CA LEU A 164 50.85 13.59 -8.01
C LEU A 164 51.23 14.50 -6.84
N HIS A 165 51.61 13.87 -5.73
CA HIS A 165 52.21 14.52 -4.58
C HIS A 165 53.68 14.09 -4.45
N THR A 166 54.59 15.00 -4.80
CA THR A 166 56.02 14.77 -4.61
C THR A 166 56.40 15.20 -3.20
N ARG A 167 56.63 14.23 -2.31
CA ARG A 167 57.08 14.47 -0.94
C ARG A 167 58.59 14.69 -0.94
N GLY A 168 59.01 15.95 -0.84
CA GLY A 168 60.43 16.31 -0.72
C GLY A 168 60.95 16.29 0.71
N ALA A 169 60.10 16.11 1.73
CA ALA A 169 60.50 16.23 3.12
C ALA A 169 61.64 15.24 3.48
N ALA A 170 62.82 15.78 3.80
CA ALA A 170 63.98 15.02 4.23
C ALA A 170 64.73 15.80 5.33
N PRO A 171 65.50 15.13 6.20
CA PRO A 171 66.42 15.81 7.11
C PRO A 171 67.45 16.61 6.32
N VAL A 172 67.61 17.90 6.64
CA VAL A 172 68.54 18.80 5.95
C VAL A 172 69.69 19.12 6.89
N ALA A 173 70.92 18.92 6.43
CA ALA A 173 72.11 19.33 7.15
C ALA A 173 72.18 20.86 7.29
N GLU A 174 72.90 21.35 8.29
CA GLU A 174 73.10 22.79 8.47
C GLU A 174 73.77 23.41 7.23
N GLY A 175 73.16 24.44 6.65
CA GLY A 175 73.60 25.06 5.40
C GLY A 175 73.15 24.35 4.10
N GLY A 176 72.43 23.22 4.19
CA GLY A 176 71.93 22.49 3.02
C GLY A 176 70.72 23.15 2.33
N LEU A 177 70.59 22.93 1.02
CA LEU A 177 69.41 23.34 0.25
C LEU A 177 68.18 22.56 0.75
N LYS A 178 67.13 23.28 1.14
CA LYS A 178 65.88 22.65 1.59
C LYS A 178 65.16 22.03 0.39
N PRO A 179 64.74 20.75 0.48
CA PRO A 179 63.98 20.11 -0.58
C PRO A 179 62.55 20.68 -0.64
N THR A 180 61.98 20.73 -1.85
CA THR A 180 60.63 21.25 -2.08
C THR A 180 59.63 20.11 -2.25
N SER A 181 58.39 20.33 -1.80
CA SER A 181 57.28 19.43 -2.09
C SER A 181 56.37 20.09 -3.13
N ASN A 182 55.81 19.28 -4.03
CA ASN A 182 54.92 19.76 -5.09
C ASN A 182 53.64 18.90 -5.12
N VAL A 183 52.52 19.51 -5.48
CA VAL A 183 51.23 18.85 -5.64
C VAL A 183 50.60 19.30 -6.95
N THR A 184 50.10 18.34 -7.73
CA THR A 184 49.35 18.61 -8.97
C THR A 184 47.91 18.13 -8.82
N PHE A 185 46.97 18.95 -9.27
CA PHE A 185 45.53 18.65 -9.24
C PHE A 185 45.00 18.46 -10.66
N GLU A 186 44.09 17.51 -10.83
CA GLU A 186 43.35 17.24 -12.05
C GLU A 186 41.87 17.58 -11.85
N PRO A 187 41.30 18.54 -12.60
CA PRO A 187 39.87 18.80 -12.54
C PRO A 187 39.10 17.70 -13.26
N VAL A 188 38.13 17.09 -12.58
CA VAL A 188 37.19 16.15 -13.17
C VAL A 188 35.81 16.81 -13.18
N THR A 189 35.31 17.10 -14.36
CA THR A 189 34.00 17.73 -14.57
C THR A 189 33.04 16.69 -15.14
N ASP A 190 31.86 16.60 -14.55
CA ASP A 190 30.77 15.81 -15.09
C ASP A 190 29.44 16.56 -14.96
N ARG A 191 28.43 16.12 -15.71
CA ARG A 191 27.10 16.73 -15.77
C ARG A 191 26.16 16.01 -14.82
N VAL A 192 25.29 16.78 -14.18
CA VAL A 192 24.16 16.22 -13.44
C VAL A 192 23.22 15.54 -14.44
N LYS A 193 22.86 14.28 -14.17
CA LYS A 193 21.95 13.46 -14.98
C LYS A 193 20.53 13.52 -14.42
N LYS A 194 19.54 13.22 -15.25
CA LYS A 194 18.12 13.20 -14.85
C LYS A 194 17.60 11.77 -14.91
N LEU A 195 17.01 11.32 -13.81
CA LEU A 195 16.20 10.10 -13.75
C LEU A 195 14.74 10.52 -13.65
N ALA A 196 13.87 9.93 -14.46
CA ALA A 196 12.45 10.26 -14.47
C ALA A 196 11.59 9.07 -14.88
N VAL A 197 10.42 8.96 -14.25
CA VAL A 197 9.39 7.96 -14.57
C VAL A 197 8.03 8.65 -14.55
N TRP A 198 7.12 8.22 -15.43
CA TRP A 198 5.76 8.73 -15.47
C TRP A 198 4.74 7.62 -15.68
N MET A 199 3.53 7.83 -15.19
CA MET A 199 2.40 6.91 -15.35
C MET A 199 1.11 7.70 -15.59
N PRO A 200 0.29 7.32 -16.60
CA PRO A 200 -1.04 7.88 -16.79
C PRO A 200 -2.04 7.27 -15.79
N VAL A 201 -2.96 8.09 -15.28
CA VAL A 201 -4.03 7.70 -14.36
C VAL A 201 -5.31 8.44 -14.77
N THR A 202 -6.47 7.79 -14.71
CA THR A 202 -7.76 8.45 -14.99
C THR A 202 -8.20 9.35 -13.83
N ASP A 203 -8.91 10.43 -14.13
CA ASP A 203 -9.40 11.37 -13.12
C ASP A 203 -10.41 10.71 -12.18
N GLU A 204 -11.31 9.87 -12.72
CA GLU A 204 -12.28 9.10 -11.94
C GLU A 204 -11.58 8.20 -10.90
N ALA A 205 -10.47 7.57 -11.28
CA ALA A 205 -9.72 6.69 -10.40
C ALA A 205 -9.01 7.47 -9.26
N LEU A 206 -8.59 8.71 -9.52
CA LEU A 206 -7.99 9.58 -8.50
C LEU A 206 -9.04 10.16 -7.54
N ASP A 207 -10.23 10.51 -8.04
CA ASP A 207 -11.30 11.11 -7.25
C ASP A 207 -12.05 10.07 -6.40
N ASP A 208 -12.29 8.87 -6.94
CA ASP A 208 -13.06 7.82 -6.26
C ASP A 208 -12.26 7.07 -5.18
N VAL A 209 -10.93 7.00 -5.33
CA VAL A 209 -10.05 6.27 -4.40
C VAL A 209 -8.93 7.18 -3.91
N PRO A 210 -9.16 7.95 -2.82
CA PRO A 210 -8.15 8.87 -2.27
C PRO A 210 -6.82 8.20 -1.90
N GLN A 211 -6.86 6.90 -1.60
CA GLN A 211 -5.70 6.08 -1.23
C GLN A 211 -4.76 5.82 -2.43
N MET A 212 -5.32 5.79 -3.64
CA MET A 212 -4.58 5.40 -4.84
C MET A 212 -3.50 6.42 -5.17
N PHE A 213 -3.76 7.72 -4.94
CA PHE A 213 -2.77 8.77 -5.15
C PHE A 213 -1.54 8.61 -4.25
N ALA A 214 -1.73 8.25 -2.98
CA ALA A 214 -0.61 8.02 -2.04
C ALA A 214 0.17 6.75 -2.42
N TYR A 215 -0.52 5.69 -2.81
CA TYR A 215 0.10 4.44 -3.26
C TYR A 215 0.93 4.63 -4.53
N LEU A 216 0.39 5.32 -5.54
CA LEU A 216 1.08 5.59 -6.80
C LEU A 216 2.31 6.49 -6.60
N GLN A 217 2.22 7.49 -5.72
CA GLN A 217 3.40 8.29 -5.34
C GLN A 217 4.49 7.42 -4.70
N GLN A 218 4.13 6.51 -3.80
CA GLN A 218 5.09 5.61 -3.17
C GLN A 218 5.71 4.64 -4.19
N LEU A 219 4.91 4.14 -5.13
CA LEU A 219 5.37 3.25 -6.20
C LEU A 219 6.35 3.96 -7.13
N LEU A 220 5.98 5.11 -7.70
CA LEU A 220 6.85 5.86 -8.61
C LEU A 220 8.15 6.31 -7.93
N ARG A 221 8.08 6.67 -6.64
CA ARG A 221 9.28 6.98 -5.84
C ARG A 221 10.17 5.76 -5.65
N TYR A 222 9.60 4.58 -5.44
CA TYR A 222 10.38 3.35 -5.31
C TYR A 222 11.04 2.97 -6.64
N ASP A 223 10.32 3.04 -7.75
CA ASP A 223 10.86 2.73 -9.08
C ASP A 223 12.04 3.64 -9.44
N LEU A 224 11.93 4.94 -9.11
CA LEU A 224 13.03 5.88 -9.32
C LEU A 224 14.24 5.52 -8.44
N LYS A 225 14.03 5.23 -7.16
CA LYS A 225 15.13 4.85 -6.25
C LYS A 225 15.80 3.53 -6.66
N LEU A 226 15.05 2.60 -7.25
CA LEU A 226 15.59 1.34 -7.75
C LEU A 226 16.53 1.58 -8.94
N GLU A 227 16.08 2.36 -9.93
CA GLU A 227 16.93 2.76 -11.06
C GLU A 227 18.12 3.61 -10.60
N GLU A 228 17.93 4.48 -9.61
CA GLU A 228 19.00 5.23 -8.98
C GLU A 228 20.08 4.30 -8.42
N GLU A 229 19.70 3.30 -7.62
CA GLU A 229 20.65 2.35 -7.03
C GLU A 229 21.41 1.57 -8.12
N ALA A 230 20.71 1.12 -9.17
CA ALA A 230 21.32 0.45 -10.31
C ALA A 230 22.34 1.34 -11.04
N GLN A 231 22.02 2.61 -11.26
CA GLN A 231 22.91 3.58 -11.91
C GLN A 231 24.10 3.98 -11.03
N ILE A 232 23.89 4.16 -9.73
CA ILE A 232 24.98 4.43 -8.77
C ILE A 232 25.94 3.24 -8.74
N LEU A 233 25.43 2.01 -8.75
CA LEU A 233 26.26 0.82 -8.65
C LEU A 233 26.95 0.48 -9.97
N LYS A 234 26.20 0.37 -11.08
CA LYS A 234 26.65 -0.19 -12.36
C LYS A 234 26.51 0.73 -13.57
N GLY A 235 26.16 2.00 -13.38
CA GLY A 235 26.06 2.95 -14.49
C GLY A 235 27.32 2.98 -15.36
N ASP A 236 27.14 2.96 -16.68
CA ASP A 236 28.23 2.87 -17.66
C ASP A 236 28.91 4.23 -17.94
N GLY A 237 28.34 5.33 -17.44
CA GLY A 237 28.81 6.69 -17.68
C GLY A 237 28.70 7.15 -19.13
N THR A 238 27.97 6.44 -19.99
CA THR A 238 27.78 6.81 -21.40
C THR A 238 26.45 7.55 -21.60
N GLY A 239 26.46 8.58 -22.46
CA GLY A 239 25.28 9.39 -22.73
C GLY A 239 24.70 10.05 -21.48
N GLU A 240 23.51 9.63 -21.07
CA GLU A 240 22.78 10.15 -19.91
C GLU A 240 22.89 9.26 -18.65
N ASN A 241 23.56 8.12 -18.74
CA ASN A 241 23.80 7.25 -17.60
C ASN A 241 24.85 7.85 -16.65
N LEU A 242 24.76 7.46 -15.38
CA LEU A 242 25.73 7.89 -14.38
C LEU A 242 27.00 7.04 -14.47
N PRO A 243 28.16 7.59 -14.11
CA PRO A 243 29.36 6.77 -13.97
C PRO A 243 29.28 5.98 -12.66
N GLY A 244 28.94 4.70 -12.71
CA GLY A 244 28.73 3.84 -11.55
C GLY A 244 30.01 3.49 -10.77
N LEU A 245 29.82 3.02 -9.54
CA LEU A 245 30.90 2.59 -8.66
C LEU A 245 31.69 1.41 -9.24
N MET A 246 30.99 0.41 -9.77
CA MET A 246 31.61 -0.79 -10.35
C MET A 246 32.37 -0.50 -11.65
N THR A 247 31.97 0.49 -12.43
CA THR A 247 32.69 0.84 -13.67
C THR A 247 33.98 1.60 -13.39
N GLN A 248 34.02 2.37 -12.29
CA GLN A 248 35.20 3.14 -11.88
C GLN A 248 36.09 2.44 -10.85
N ALA A 249 35.60 1.38 -10.20
CA ALA A 249 36.35 0.60 -9.22
C ALA A 249 37.56 -0.11 -9.84
N THR A 250 38.64 -0.19 -9.06
CA THR A 250 39.80 -1.01 -9.43
C THR A 250 39.46 -2.49 -9.35
N THR A 251 39.92 -3.30 -10.30
CA THR A 251 39.73 -4.76 -10.23
C THR A 251 40.59 -5.37 -9.13
N TYR A 252 40.06 -6.39 -8.46
CA TYR A 252 40.78 -7.16 -7.47
C TYR A 252 42.05 -7.78 -8.08
N ASP A 253 43.16 -7.63 -7.39
CA ASP A 253 44.46 -8.14 -7.80
C ASP A 253 44.57 -9.62 -7.43
N THR A 254 44.43 -10.49 -8.43
CA THR A 254 44.51 -11.95 -8.26
C THR A 254 45.88 -12.43 -7.78
N ALA A 255 46.94 -11.61 -7.89
CA ALA A 255 48.25 -11.94 -7.32
C ALA A 255 48.26 -11.92 -5.78
N LEU A 256 47.26 -11.30 -5.14
CA LEU A 256 47.09 -11.37 -3.70
C LEU A 256 46.51 -12.72 -3.26
N SER A 257 45.80 -13.42 -4.13
CA SER A 257 45.18 -14.71 -3.81
C SER A 257 46.23 -15.81 -3.65
N LYS A 258 45.96 -16.74 -2.73
CA LYS A 258 46.75 -17.96 -2.50
C LYS A 258 45.90 -19.20 -2.78
N ALA A 259 46.58 -20.32 -3.04
CA ALA A 259 45.90 -21.60 -3.22
C ALA A 259 45.14 -22.00 -1.94
N GLY A 260 43.87 -22.38 -2.08
CA GLY A 260 42.99 -22.72 -0.96
C GLY A 260 42.29 -21.54 -0.30
N ASP A 261 42.40 -20.33 -0.85
CA ASP A 261 41.64 -19.18 -0.36
C ASP A 261 40.13 -19.40 -0.50
N THR A 262 39.41 -19.14 0.58
CA THR A 262 37.96 -19.12 0.62
C THR A 262 37.40 -17.75 0.19
N ALA A 263 36.09 -17.66 -0.05
CA ALA A 263 35.42 -16.38 -0.29
C ALA A 263 35.68 -15.35 0.85
N ILE A 264 35.77 -15.80 2.11
CA ILE A 264 36.09 -14.96 3.27
C ILE A 264 37.51 -14.36 3.16
N ASP A 265 38.49 -15.16 2.74
CA ASP A 265 39.88 -14.73 2.54
C ASP A 265 39.97 -13.72 1.40
N LEU A 266 39.19 -13.93 0.34
CA LEU A 266 39.16 -13.04 -0.80
C LEU A 266 38.65 -11.64 -0.42
N VAL A 267 37.57 -11.54 0.37
CA VAL A 267 37.12 -10.25 0.92
C VAL A 267 38.19 -9.62 1.81
N ARG A 268 38.89 -10.41 2.64
CA ARG A 268 39.98 -9.88 3.49
C ARG A 268 41.11 -9.27 2.66
N ARG A 269 41.48 -9.93 1.57
CA ARG A 269 42.53 -9.48 0.66
C ARG A 269 42.08 -8.25 -0.13
N ALA A 270 40.82 -8.16 -0.52
CA ALA A 270 40.26 -6.96 -1.12
C ALA A 270 40.30 -5.76 -0.16
N ILE A 271 39.97 -5.96 1.14
CA ILE A 271 40.14 -4.92 2.17
C ILE A 271 41.61 -4.47 2.28
N TYR A 272 42.56 -5.42 2.20
CA TYR A 272 43.99 -5.10 2.19
C TYR A 272 44.39 -4.31 0.94
N GLN A 273 43.87 -4.68 -0.24
CA GLN A 273 44.13 -3.97 -1.48
C GLN A 273 43.64 -2.51 -1.41
N VAL A 274 42.42 -2.27 -0.93
CA VAL A 274 41.89 -0.92 -0.68
C VAL A 274 42.87 -0.14 0.21
N ARG A 275 43.34 -0.76 1.31
CA ARG A 275 44.29 -0.11 2.22
C ARG A 275 45.64 0.18 1.58
N LYS A 276 46.17 -0.73 0.76
CA LYS A 276 47.46 -0.57 0.10
C LYS A 276 47.43 0.51 -0.98
N GLN A 277 46.34 0.59 -1.75
CA GLN A 277 46.20 1.52 -2.86
C GLN A 277 45.78 2.92 -2.41
N SER A 278 44.79 3.03 -1.51
CA SER A 278 44.22 4.32 -1.09
C SER A 278 44.80 4.89 0.21
N GLN A 279 45.57 4.09 0.96
CA GLN A 279 45.97 4.37 2.35
C GLN A 279 44.80 4.57 3.33
N MET A 280 43.56 4.32 2.89
CA MET A 280 42.34 4.41 3.69
C MET A 280 41.87 3.03 4.14
N SER A 281 41.17 2.96 5.26
CA SER A 281 40.47 1.73 5.65
C SER A 281 39.20 1.58 4.82
N ALA A 282 38.86 0.37 4.40
CA ALA A 282 37.53 0.10 3.83
C ALA A 282 36.45 0.34 4.91
N ASP A 283 35.29 0.87 4.52
CA ASP A 283 34.16 1.13 5.41
C ASP A 283 33.17 -0.02 5.42
N GLY A 284 32.96 -0.67 4.28
CA GLY A 284 32.05 -1.80 4.15
C GLY A 284 32.27 -2.59 2.85
N THR A 285 31.57 -3.72 2.76
CA THR A 285 31.54 -4.57 1.57
C THR A 285 30.10 -4.67 1.08
N VAL A 286 29.89 -4.52 -0.23
CA VAL A 286 28.59 -4.73 -0.89
C VAL A 286 28.65 -6.02 -1.69
N MET A 287 27.66 -6.88 -1.55
CA MET A 287 27.48 -8.16 -2.26
C MET A 287 25.98 -8.53 -2.25
N THR A 288 25.59 -9.59 -2.94
CA THR A 288 24.20 -10.07 -2.88
C THR A 288 23.94 -10.93 -1.64
N GLU A 289 22.68 -11.08 -1.22
CA GLU A 289 22.28 -11.90 -0.08
C GLU A 289 22.65 -13.39 -0.27
N LEU A 290 22.57 -13.90 -1.50
CA LEU A 290 22.99 -15.27 -1.83
C LEU A 290 24.48 -15.51 -1.55
N ASP A 291 25.33 -14.58 -1.97
CA ASP A 291 26.78 -14.68 -1.74
C ASP A 291 27.12 -14.53 -0.24
N TRP A 292 26.38 -13.68 0.47
CA TRP A 292 26.50 -13.56 1.92
C TRP A 292 26.11 -14.86 2.63
N MET A 293 24.98 -15.47 2.27
CA MET A 293 24.57 -16.78 2.79
C MET A 293 25.62 -17.86 2.52
N ASN A 294 26.20 -17.88 1.31
CA ASN A 294 27.27 -18.85 0.98
C ASN A 294 28.52 -18.66 1.85
N ILE A 295 28.84 -17.42 2.24
CA ILE A 295 29.92 -17.12 3.18
C ILE A 295 29.58 -17.61 4.60
N GLU A 296 28.35 -17.39 5.07
CA GLU A 296 27.91 -17.85 6.40
C GLU A 296 27.88 -19.38 6.50
N LEU A 297 27.50 -20.06 5.43
CA LEU A 297 27.42 -21.51 5.37
C LEU A 297 28.79 -22.20 5.22
N GLN A 298 29.90 -21.46 5.14
CA GLN A 298 31.23 -22.06 5.04
C GLN A 298 31.58 -22.88 6.29
N LYS A 299 32.05 -24.10 6.04
CA LYS A 299 32.45 -25.06 7.06
C LYS A 299 33.94 -25.35 7.00
N ASP A 300 34.50 -25.70 8.16
CA ASP A 300 35.86 -26.18 8.25
C ASP A 300 35.93 -27.66 7.82
N GLY A 301 37.14 -28.22 7.75
CA GLY A 301 37.36 -29.63 7.43
C GLY A 301 36.72 -30.61 8.42
N GLU A 302 36.20 -30.13 9.55
CA GLU A 302 35.53 -30.90 10.60
C GLU A 302 34.01 -30.65 10.63
N ASN A 303 33.46 -30.04 9.58
CA ASN A 303 32.04 -29.69 9.40
C ASN A 303 31.47 -28.68 10.41
N ARG A 304 32.32 -27.93 11.10
CA ARG A 304 31.88 -26.81 11.95
C ARG A 304 31.77 -25.57 11.10
N TYR A 305 30.74 -24.76 11.34
CA TYR A 305 30.60 -23.47 10.66
C TYR A 305 31.70 -22.51 11.11
N LEU A 306 32.41 -21.90 10.14
CA LEU A 306 33.40 -20.84 10.43
C LEU A 306 32.70 -19.60 10.99
N PHE A 307 31.51 -19.31 10.48
CA PHE A 307 30.61 -18.25 10.91
C PHE A 307 29.30 -18.85 11.44
N ALA A 308 29.33 -19.50 12.60
CA ALA A 308 28.10 -19.79 13.35
C ALA A 308 27.95 -18.81 14.52
N ASN A 309 27.17 -17.75 14.29
CA ASN A 309 26.54 -17.01 15.38
C ASN A 309 25.02 -17.15 15.26
N LEU A 310 24.51 -18.35 15.55
CA LEU A 310 23.07 -18.65 15.52
C LEU A 310 22.26 -17.91 16.61
N GLN A 311 22.92 -17.20 17.53
CA GLN A 311 22.29 -16.65 18.75
C GLN A 311 22.15 -15.13 18.77
N GLY A 312 22.60 -14.40 17.74
CA GLY A 312 22.55 -12.93 17.74
C GLY A 312 21.84 -12.36 16.52
N LEU A 313 20.88 -11.45 16.76
CA LEU A 313 20.31 -10.54 15.77
C LEU A 313 21.35 -9.47 15.40
N VAL A 314 22.49 -9.88 14.84
CA VAL A 314 23.64 -9.00 14.60
C VAL A 314 23.63 -8.62 13.13
N THR A 315 23.65 -7.32 12.86
CA THR A 315 23.92 -6.73 11.54
C THR A 315 25.07 -7.48 10.86
N PRO A 316 24.95 -7.88 9.59
CA PRO A 316 25.96 -8.68 8.93
C PRO A 316 27.31 -7.94 8.94
N ILE A 317 28.30 -8.52 9.61
CA ILE A 317 29.64 -7.98 9.77
C ILE A 317 30.68 -9.00 9.31
N LEU A 318 31.64 -8.53 8.52
CA LEU A 318 32.75 -9.34 8.03
C LEU A 318 34.05 -8.58 8.28
N TRP A 319 35.02 -9.21 8.95
CA TRP A 319 36.32 -8.61 9.31
C TRP A 319 36.22 -7.25 10.05
N GLY A 320 35.19 -7.07 10.88
CA GLY A 320 34.94 -5.84 11.64
C GLY A 320 34.40 -4.68 10.78
N ARG A 321 33.85 -4.98 9.60
CA ARG A 321 33.18 -4.03 8.70
C ARG A 321 31.76 -4.51 8.39
N PRO A 322 30.77 -3.61 8.27
CA PRO A 322 29.44 -3.97 7.81
C PRO A 322 29.47 -4.56 6.40
N VAL A 323 28.66 -5.59 6.20
CA VAL A 323 28.29 -6.12 4.89
C VAL A 323 26.94 -5.56 4.52
N ILE A 324 26.82 -5.03 3.32
CA ILE A 324 25.58 -4.47 2.79
C ILE A 324 25.12 -5.38 1.69
N THR A 325 23.98 -6.03 1.92
CA THR A 325 23.32 -6.84 0.92
C THR A 325 22.43 -5.97 0.04
N SER A 326 22.58 -6.11 -1.27
CA SER A 326 21.78 -5.43 -2.29
C SER A 326 21.57 -6.37 -3.47
N ASP A 327 20.32 -6.54 -3.87
CA ASP A 327 19.93 -7.41 -5.00
C ASP A 327 20.25 -6.77 -6.36
N SER A 328 20.78 -5.53 -6.35
CA SER A 328 21.25 -4.84 -7.56
C SER A 328 22.66 -5.31 -7.98
N MET A 329 23.35 -6.08 -7.15
CA MET A 329 24.61 -6.77 -7.47
C MET A 329 24.35 -8.07 -8.25
N ASP A 330 25.27 -8.44 -9.17
CA ASP A 330 25.10 -9.72 -9.87
C ASP A 330 25.45 -10.88 -8.94
N GLU A 331 24.49 -11.78 -8.74
CA GLU A 331 24.69 -13.03 -8.01
C GLU A 331 25.62 -13.97 -8.75
N GLY A 332 26.28 -14.85 -7.99
CA GLY A 332 27.02 -15.96 -8.57
C GLY A 332 26.10 -16.95 -9.27
N ASP A 333 26.31 -17.14 -10.56
CA ASP A 333 25.75 -18.27 -11.30
C ASP A 333 26.76 -19.44 -11.33
N GLY A 334 26.34 -20.65 -11.75
CA GLY A 334 27.22 -21.82 -11.81
C GLY A 334 28.42 -21.70 -12.78
N THR A 335 28.51 -20.60 -13.54
CA THR A 335 29.53 -20.29 -14.56
C THR A 335 30.36 -19.05 -14.18
N ASN A 336 29.77 -18.07 -13.49
CA ASN A 336 30.36 -16.81 -13.05
C ASN A 336 30.14 -16.66 -11.55
N GLY A 337 31.20 -16.56 -10.76
CA GLY A 337 31.01 -16.28 -9.33
C GLY A 337 30.51 -14.86 -9.07
N GLY A 338 29.85 -14.68 -7.92
CA GLY A 338 29.12 -13.46 -7.58
C GLY A 338 30.00 -12.23 -7.43
N GLU A 339 29.44 -11.07 -7.73
CA GLU A 339 30.15 -9.81 -7.67
C GLU A 339 30.25 -9.28 -6.23
N PHE A 340 31.38 -8.66 -5.90
CA PHE A 340 31.53 -7.93 -4.66
C PHE A 340 32.25 -6.60 -4.88
N LEU A 341 31.93 -5.62 -4.03
CA LEU A 341 32.56 -4.31 -4.01
C LEU A 341 33.01 -3.99 -2.57
N VAL A 342 34.31 -3.82 -2.37
CA VAL A 342 34.88 -3.34 -1.10
C VAL A 342 35.31 -1.90 -1.27
N ALA A 343 34.84 -1.02 -0.40
CA ALA A 343 35.15 0.40 -0.54
C ALA A 343 35.16 1.19 0.77
N ASN A 344 35.79 2.36 0.73
CA ASN A 344 35.53 3.45 1.68
C ASN A 344 34.45 4.39 1.09
N PHE A 345 33.18 4.02 1.20
CA PHE A 345 32.08 4.77 0.57
C PHE A 345 32.01 6.23 1.03
N ALA A 346 32.31 6.50 2.31
CA ALA A 346 32.14 7.83 2.89
C ALA A 346 33.11 8.87 2.30
N ARG A 347 34.34 8.47 1.96
CA ARG A 347 35.39 9.38 1.45
C ARG A 347 35.75 9.15 -0.02
N SER A 348 35.47 7.97 -0.57
CA SER A 348 35.77 7.68 -1.98
C SER A 348 34.83 8.41 -2.92
N THR A 349 33.55 8.52 -2.53
CA THR A 349 32.47 8.90 -3.43
C THR A 349 31.59 9.95 -2.78
N THR A 350 31.21 10.95 -3.57
CA THR A 350 30.23 11.94 -3.17
C THR A 350 29.10 12.00 -4.19
N LEU A 351 27.87 11.89 -3.69
CA LEU A 351 26.66 12.10 -4.47
C LEU A 351 26.40 13.61 -4.54
N PHE A 352 26.14 14.13 -5.73
CA PHE A 352 25.81 15.53 -5.95
C PHE A 352 24.32 15.63 -6.32
N ASP A 353 23.49 15.99 -5.36
CA ASP A 353 22.04 16.13 -5.58
C ASP A 353 21.72 17.55 -6.04
N ARG A 354 21.14 17.69 -7.24
CA ARG A 354 20.73 18.98 -7.80
C ARG A 354 19.26 19.28 -7.56
N MET A 355 18.45 18.24 -7.56
CA MET A 355 17.01 18.31 -7.44
C MET A 355 16.59 16.95 -6.90
N SER A 356 16.26 16.94 -5.61
CA SER A 356 15.63 15.79 -4.98
C SER A 356 14.26 15.51 -5.61
N PHE A 357 13.63 14.41 -5.23
CA PHE A 357 12.34 13.96 -5.76
C PHE A 357 11.31 15.07 -5.94
N VAL A 358 10.95 15.39 -7.19
CA VAL A 358 9.84 16.29 -7.51
C VAL A 358 8.72 15.50 -8.17
N PHE A 359 7.57 15.50 -7.52
CA PHE A 359 6.33 15.00 -8.09
C PHE A 359 5.63 16.11 -8.88
N LYS A 360 5.22 15.81 -10.11
CA LYS A 360 4.47 16.72 -10.97
C LYS A 360 3.26 15.99 -11.54
N MET A 361 2.15 16.69 -11.59
CA MET A 361 0.95 16.23 -12.29
C MET A 361 0.73 17.14 -13.48
N GLY A 362 0.49 16.55 -14.64
CA GLY A 362 0.31 17.29 -15.88
C GLY A 362 -0.64 16.59 -16.84
N LEU A 363 -1.01 17.32 -17.88
CA LEU A 363 -1.81 16.81 -18.99
C LEU A 363 -0.87 16.68 -20.19
N ILE A 364 -0.94 15.56 -20.89
CA ILE A 364 -0.15 15.31 -22.10
C ILE A 364 -1.11 15.00 -23.25
N ASN A 365 -0.99 15.75 -24.35
CA ASN A 365 -1.77 15.53 -25.59
C ASN A 365 -3.29 15.46 -25.32
N ASP A 366 -3.94 14.38 -25.75
CA ASP A 366 -5.38 14.15 -25.67
C ASP A 366 -5.86 13.71 -24.28
N GLN A 367 -4.98 13.60 -23.28
CA GLN A 367 -5.35 13.21 -21.92
C GLN A 367 -6.39 14.15 -21.30
N PHE A 368 -6.35 15.43 -21.66
CA PHE A 368 -7.38 16.38 -21.24
C PHE A 368 -8.77 16.03 -21.78
N ILE A 369 -8.86 15.48 -22.99
CA ILE A 369 -10.13 15.09 -23.62
C ILE A 369 -10.60 13.73 -23.08
N LYS A 370 -9.64 12.87 -22.66
CA LYS A 370 -9.90 11.54 -22.10
C LYS A 370 -10.08 11.51 -20.59
N ASN A 371 -10.03 12.66 -19.91
CA ASN A 371 -10.05 12.75 -18.44
C ASN A 371 -8.95 11.87 -17.79
N GLU A 372 -7.74 11.99 -18.30
CA GLU A 372 -6.54 11.34 -17.74
C GLU A 372 -5.52 12.40 -17.30
N ARG A 373 -4.70 12.07 -16.31
CA ARG A 373 -3.56 12.86 -15.84
C ARG A 373 -2.29 12.02 -15.83
N ALA A 374 -1.20 12.63 -16.25
CA ALA A 374 0.13 12.04 -16.15
C ALA A 374 0.76 12.43 -14.80
N LEU A 375 1.11 11.43 -14.00
CA LEU A 375 1.93 11.58 -12.80
C LEU A 375 3.39 11.38 -13.20
N LEU A 376 4.22 12.40 -13.01
CA LEU A 376 5.64 12.42 -13.35
C LEU A 376 6.46 12.60 -12.07
N VAL A 377 7.48 11.75 -11.88
CA VAL A 377 8.49 11.92 -10.85
C VAL A 377 9.85 12.07 -11.52
N GLU A 378 10.59 13.12 -11.17
CA GLU A 378 11.96 13.32 -11.64
C GLU A 378 12.91 13.65 -10.48
N GLU A 379 14.15 13.20 -10.61
CA GLU A 379 15.30 13.55 -9.78
C GLU A 379 16.47 13.95 -10.68
N ARG A 380 17.36 14.80 -10.17
CA ARG A 380 18.62 15.12 -10.86
C ARG A 380 19.79 14.99 -9.91
N LEU A 381 20.72 14.10 -10.26
CA LEU A 381 21.87 13.79 -9.44
C LEU A 381 23.12 13.53 -10.30
N GLY A 382 24.28 13.61 -9.67
CA GLY A 382 25.58 13.28 -10.27
C GLY A 382 26.41 12.45 -9.29
N LEU A 383 27.29 11.59 -9.82
CA LEU A 383 28.16 10.74 -9.00
C LEU A 383 29.63 11.11 -9.20
N GLY A 384 30.25 11.66 -8.16
CA GLY A 384 31.68 11.97 -8.17
C GLY A 384 32.50 10.99 -7.35
N VAL A 385 33.23 10.09 -8.02
CA VAL A 385 34.25 9.26 -7.35
C VAL A 385 35.55 10.08 -7.23
N ARG A 386 35.86 10.55 -6.03
CA ARG A 386 37.07 11.34 -5.75
C ARG A 386 38.33 10.48 -5.76
N ARG A 387 38.23 9.23 -5.28
CA ARG A 387 39.36 8.30 -5.18
C ARG A 387 38.97 6.91 -5.67
N LYS A 388 39.33 6.59 -6.91
CA LYS A 388 39.09 5.26 -7.50
C LYS A 388 39.88 4.16 -6.80
N GLU A 389 41.04 4.49 -6.23
CA GLU A 389 41.89 3.53 -5.53
C GLU A 389 41.26 3.03 -4.21
N ALA A 390 40.23 3.72 -3.71
CA ALA A 390 39.50 3.35 -2.51
C ALA A 390 38.31 2.42 -2.80
N LEU A 391 38.14 1.98 -4.06
CA LEU A 391 37.09 1.09 -4.53
C LEU A 391 37.75 -0.13 -5.20
N VAL A 392 37.46 -1.32 -4.70
CA VAL A 392 37.93 -2.59 -5.27
C VAL A 392 36.72 -3.46 -5.59
N LYS A 393 36.58 -3.83 -6.86
CA LYS A 393 35.59 -4.81 -7.33
C LYS A 393 36.23 -6.14 -7.62
N GLY A 394 35.49 -7.23 -7.42
CA GLY A 394 35.92 -8.54 -7.87
C GLY A 394 34.74 -9.48 -8.02
N ARG A 395 35.06 -10.71 -8.42
CA ARG A 395 34.12 -11.82 -8.43
C ARG A 395 34.63 -12.91 -7.51
N PHE A 396 33.71 -13.54 -6.79
CA PHE A 396 34.02 -14.73 -6.04
C PHE A 396 34.43 -15.87 -6.99
N PRO A 397 35.28 -16.82 -6.55
CA PRO A 397 35.50 -18.03 -7.31
C PRO A 397 34.16 -18.80 -7.41
N THR A 398 33.92 -19.42 -8.57
CA THR A 398 32.77 -20.31 -8.76
C THR A 398 32.85 -21.47 -7.76
N ALA A 399 31.71 -21.80 -7.15
CA ALA A 399 31.60 -22.89 -6.17
C ALA A 399 31.94 -24.26 -6.76
#